data_AF-A0A7C7KYZ2-F1
#
_entry.id   AF-A0A7C7KYZ2-F1
#
_cell.length_a   1.000
_cell.length_b   1.000
_cell.length_c   1.000
_cell.angle_alpha   90.00
_cell.angle_beta   90.00
_cell.angle_gamma   90.00
#
_symmetry.space_group_name_H-M   'P 1'
#
loop_
_entity.id
_entity.type
_entity.pdbx_description
1 polymer ?
#
loop_
_entity_poly.entity_id
_entity_poly.type
_entity_poly.pdbx_seq_one_letter_code
_entity_poly.pdbx_strand_id
1 'polypeptide(L)'
;MAEIGHNRRPTPLLDSVSNPSDLRKLDESQLREFADELRAEMIEAVSVTGGHLGAGLGVVELTTALHHVFNTPDDRLIWDVSHQCYPHKILTGRRDRIRTLRQGDGLSGFTSRKESPYDPFGAAHSSTSISAGLGFSVARDFRGEDNAVIAVIGNLFSSTSWQAVHKYYIMFSSS
;
A
#
# COMPACT_ATOMS: atom_id res chain seq x y z
N MET A 1 -25.89 26.27 10.19
CA MET A 1 -24.67 25.46 9.97
C MET A 1 -24.81 24.21 10.80
N ALA A 2 -25.05 23.06 10.16
CA ALA A 2 -25.13 21.79 10.88
C ALA A 2 -23.74 21.16 10.86
N GLU A 3 -23.08 21.09 12.01
CA GLU A 3 -21.95 20.19 12.21
C GLU A 3 -22.47 18.75 12.06
N ILE A 4 -22.14 18.12 10.94
CA ILE A 4 -22.28 16.67 10.80
C ILE A 4 -21.10 16.08 11.57
N GLY A 5 -21.29 15.87 12.87
CA GLY A 5 -20.35 15.12 13.70
C GLY A 5 -20.25 13.69 13.17
N HIS A 6 -19.23 13.42 12.36
CA HIS A 6 -18.84 12.04 12.07
C HIS A 6 -18.30 11.46 13.38
N ASN A 7 -19.07 10.55 13.98
CA ASN A 7 -18.64 9.78 15.13
C ASN A 7 -17.52 8.83 14.68
N ARG A 8 -16.30 9.37 14.60
CA ARG A 8 -15.12 8.63 14.17
C ARG A 8 -14.92 7.47 15.13
N ARG A 9 -14.90 6.25 14.62
CA ARG A 9 -14.57 5.10 15.47
C ARG A 9 -13.16 5.34 16.04
N PRO A 10 -12.94 5.11 17.35
CA PRO A 10 -11.59 5.20 17.90
C PRO A 10 -10.66 4.27 17.14
N THR A 11 -9.47 4.75 16.80
CA THR A 11 -8.43 3.98 16.13
C THR A 11 -7.10 4.11 16.88
N PRO A 12 -7.02 3.69 18.16
CA PRO A 12 -5.86 3.94 19.00
C PRO A 12 -4.55 3.37 18.44
N LEU A 13 -4.58 2.19 17.81
CA LEU A 13 -3.37 1.60 17.23
C LEU A 13 -2.95 2.36 15.96
N LEU A 14 -3.87 2.68 15.07
CA LEU A 14 -3.62 3.46 13.86
C LEU A 14 -3.21 4.90 14.18
N ASP A 15 -3.71 5.49 15.26
CA ASP A 15 -3.32 6.81 15.75
C ASP A 15 -1.88 6.82 16.27
N SER A 16 -1.38 5.68 16.75
CA SER A 16 0.01 5.52 17.20
C SER A 16 1.02 5.33 16.06
N VAL A 17 0.56 5.05 14.84
CA VAL A 17 1.41 4.77 13.67
C VAL A 17 1.35 5.91 12.66
N SER A 18 2.42 6.71 12.58
CA SER A 18 2.54 7.79 11.59
C SER A 18 3.21 7.34 10.30
N ASN A 19 4.07 6.31 10.37
CA ASN A 19 4.83 5.78 9.24
C ASN A 19 5.15 4.28 9.46
N PRO A 20 5.70 3.57 8.46
CA PRO A 20 5.97 2.14 8.57
C PRO A 20 6.94 1.77 9.70
N SER A 21 7.86 2.66 10.11
CA SER A 21 8.77 2.35 11.22
C SER A 21 8.06 2.27 12.58
N ASP A 22 6.92 2.96 12.74
CA ASP A 22 6.09 2.84 13.94
C ASP A 22 5.28 1.54 13.90
N LEU A 23 4.75 1.17 12.73
CA LEU A 23 4.05 -0.11 12.54
C LEU A 23 4.93 -1.30 12.95
N ARG A 24 6.22 -1.29 12.58
CA ARG A 24 7.17 -2.36 12.93
C ARG A 24 7.45 -2.50 14.43
N LYS A 25 7.05 -1.53 15.25
CA LYS A 25 7.17 -1.60 16.72
C LYS A 25 5.98 -2.31 17.37
N LEU A 26 4.89 -2.53 16.62
CA LEU A 26 3.72 -3.26 17.13
C LEU A 26 4.03 -4.75 17.22
N ASP A 27 3.51 -5.38 18.27
CA ASP A 27 3.53 -6.83 18.42
C ASP A 27 2.65 -7.47 17.35
N GLU A 28 3.03 -8.67 16.89
CA GLU A 28 2.28 -9.41 15.88
C GLU A 28 0.81 -9.65 16.28
N SER A 29 0.55 -9.80 17.59
CA SER A 29 -0.78 -9.96 18.15
C SER A 29 -1.70 -8.75 17.94
N GLN A 30 -1.11 -7.55 17.77
CA GLN A 30 -1.83 -6.29 17.55
C GLN A 30 -2.16 -6.05 16.07
N LEU A 31 -1.51 -6.76 15.13
CA LEU A 31 -1.64 -6.50 13.69
C LEU A 31 -3.05 -6.74 13.15
N ARG A 32 -3.79 -7.67 13.76
CA ARG A 32 -5.19 -7.93 13.39
C ARG A 32 -6.08 -6.73 13.72
N GLU A 33 -5.98 -6.24 14.95
CA GLU A 33 -6.75 -5.07 15.41
C GLU A 33 -6.34 -3.82 14.61
N PHE A 34 -5.04 -3.64 14.38
CA PHE A 34 -4.52 -2.58 13.52
C PHE A 34 -5.10 -2.62 12.10
N ALA A 35 -5.18 -3.81 11.49
CA ALA A 35 -5.80 -3.97 10.17
C ALA A 35 -7.30 -3.62 10.17
N ASP A 36 -8.02 -3.94 11.25
CA ASP A 36 -9.44 -3.57 11.39
C ASP A 36 -9.63 -2.05 11.52
N GLU A 37 -8.77 -1.37 12.26
CA GLU A 37 -8.75 0.10 12.35
C GLU A 37 -8.40 0.76 11.01
N LEU A 38 -7.37 0.25 10.31
CA LEU A 38 -6.97 0.72 8.99
C LEU A 38 -8.09 0.56 7.96
N ARG A 39 -8.79 -0.57 8.01
CA ARG A 39 -9.98 -0.83 7.20
C ARG A 39 -11.09 0.19 7.48
N ALA A 40 -11.36 0.48 8.75
CA ALA A 40 -12.38 1.44 9.14
C ALA A 40 -12.05 2.86 8.62
N GLU A 41 -10.80 3.33 8.82
CA GLU A 41 -10.35 4.64 8.31
C GLU A 41 -10.46 4.73 6.79
N MET A 42 -10.08 3.66 6.08
CA MET A 42 -10.17 3.65 4.62
C MET A 42 -11.63 3.69 4.13
N ILE A 43 -12.54 2.92 4.74
CA ILE A 43 -13.97 2.96 4.41
C ILE A 43 -14.53 4.38 4.60
N GLU A 44 -14.21 5.00 5.74
CA GLU A 44 -14.65 6.36 6.04
C GLU A 44 -14.09 7.37 5.02
N ALA A 45 -12.79 7.33 4.74
CA ALA A 45 -12.14 8.22 3.78
C ALA A 45 -12.74 8.12 2.38
N VAL A 46 -12.89 6.89 1.86
CA VAL A 46 -13.39 6.65 0.52
C VAL A 46 -14.89 6.93 0.41
N SER A 47 -15.65 6.85 1.51
CA SER A 47 -17.07 7.25 1.53
C SER A 47 -17.27 8.73 1.21
N VAL A 48 -16.27 9.57 1.51
CA VAL A 48 -16.29 11.02 1.24
C VAL A 48 -15.84 11.31 -0.19
N THR A 49 -14.77 10.66 -0.66
CA THR A 49 -14.15 10.99 -1.95
C THR A 49 -14.69 10.20 -3.14
N GLY A 50 -15.36 9.06 -2.90
CA GLY A 50 -15.51 7.99 -3.89
C GLY A 50 -14.17 7.31 -4.20
N GLY A 51 -14.18 6.25 -5.04
CA GLY A 51 -12.96 5.55 -5.47
C GLY A 51 -13.07 4.01 -5.47
N HIS A 52 -11.93 3.33 -5.63
CA HIS A 52 -11.86 1.86 -5.75
C HIS A 52 -11.90 1.15 -4.38
N LEU A 53 -12.98 1.36 -3.62
CA LEU A 53 -13.13 0.83 -2.26
C LEU A 53 -12.92 -0.69 -2.19
N GLY A 54 -13.52 -1.44 -3.11
CA GLY A 54 -13.45 -2.91 -3.13
C GLY A 54 -12.04 -3.44 -3.33
N ALA A 55 -11.22 -2.78 -4.15
CA ALA A 55 -9.84 -3.20 -4.41
C ALA A 55 -8.93 -2.92 -3.20
N GLY A 56 -9.07 -1.74 -2.57
CA GLY A 56 -8.32 -1.40 -1.36
C GLY A 56 -8.65 -2.31 -0.17
N LEU A 57 -9.93 -2.70 -0.01
CA LEU A 57 -10.36 -3.59 1.09
C LEU A 57 -9.73 -4.97 1.01
N GLY A 58 -9.46 -5.47 -0.20
CA GLY A 58 -8.88 -6.79 -0.44
C GLY A 58 -7.37 -6.87 -0.16
N VAL A 59 -6.71 -5.78 0.19
CA VAL A 59 -5.26 -5.73 0.45
C VAL A 59 -4.89 -5.10 1.78
N VAL A 60 -5.84 -4.85 2.69
CA VAL A 60 -5.57 -4.22 3.99
C VAL A 60 -4.55 -5.04 4.79
N GLU A 61 -4.84 -6.32 5.06
CA GLU A 61 -3.95 -7.20 5.81
C GLU A 61 -2.60 -7.38 5.11
N LEU A 62 -2.62 -7.55 3.78
CA LEU A 62 -1.41 -7.67 2.98
C LEU A 62 -0.53 -6.43 3.14
N THR A 63 -1.13 -5.24 3.07
CA THR A 63 -0.40 -3.98 3.18
C THR A 63 0.18 -3.80 4.58
N THR A 64 -0.59 -4.13 5.61
CA THR A 64 -0.11 -4.15 7.01
C THR A 64 1.07 -5.08 7.17
N ALA A 65 0.96 -6.34 6.71
CA ALA A 65 2.04 -7.32 6.81
C ALA A 65 3.29 -6.89 6.04
N LEU A 66 3.13 -6.36 4.82
CA LEU A 66 4.26 -5.89 4.02
C LEU A 66 5.02 -4.74 4.71
N HIS A 67 4.32 -3.75 5.26
CA HIS A 67 4.98 -2.65 5.97
C HIS A 67 5.50 -3.01 7.36
N HIS A 68 4.97 -4.08 7.96
CA HIS A 68 5.48 -4.65 9.21
C HIS A 68 6.76 -5.48 9.00
N VAL A 69 6.84 -6.24 7.91
CA VAL A 69 8.00 -7.10 7.62
C VAL A 69 9.12 -6.34 6.91
N PHE A 70 8.80 -5.49 5.94
CA PHE A 70 9.79 -4.83 5.09
C PHE A 70 10.15 -3.41 5.57
N ASN A 71 11.42 -3.05 5.45
CA ASN A 71 11.96 -1.74 5.76
C ASN A 71 11.74 -0.76 4.60
N THR A 72 10.49 -0.44 4.28
CA THR A 72 10.20 0.63 3.31
C THR A 72 10.54 2.00 3.91
N PRO A 73 11.11 2.96 3.15
CA PRO A 73 11.27 2.94 1.69
C PRO A 73 12.59 2.37 1.17
N ASP A 74 13.49 1.88 2.03
CA ASP A 74 14.76 1.27 1.61
C ASP A 74 14.46 0.01 0.78
N ASP A 75 13.58 -0.85 1.30
CA ASP A 75 12.92 -1.89 0.53
C ASP A 75 11.92 -1.28 -0.45
N ARG A 76 11.94 -1.79 -1.70
CA ARG A 76 11.13 -1.26 -2.80
C ARG A 76 9.82 -2.03 -2.90
N LEU A 77 8.74 -1.43 -2.42
CA LEU A 77 7.39 -1.94 -2.60
C LEU A 77 6.71 -1.32 -3.83
N ILE A 78 6.33 -2.15 -4.80
CA ILE A 78 5.75 -1.74 -6.07
C ILE A 78 4.34 -2.31 -6.18
N TRP A 79 3.35 -1.44 -6.38
CA TRP A 79 1.95 -1.83 -6.60
C TRP A 79 1.61 -1.82 -8.09
N ASP A 80 1.18 -2.95 -8.66
CA ASP A 80 0.73 -3.02 -10.05
C ASP A 80 -0.67 -2.39 -10.22
N VAL A 81 -0.87 -1.58 -11.26
CA VAL A 81 -2.04 -0.69 -11.46
C VAL A 81 -2.26 0.34 -10.34
N SER A 82 -1.91 0.00 -9.09
CA SER A 82 -1.93 0.78 -7.86
C SER A 82 -3.27 1.34 -7.40
N HIS A 83 -4.39 1.09 -8.09
CA HIS A 83 -5.73 1.49 -7.64
C HIS A 83 -6.16 0.92 -6.27
N GLN A 84 -5.47 -0.13 -5.80
CA GLN A 84 -5.64 -0.78 -4.50
C GLN A 84 -4.77 -0.18 -3.37
N CYS A 85 -3.91 0.80 -3.66
CA CYS A 85 -2.87 1.26 -2.71
C CYS A 85 -3.35 2.21 -1.59
N TYR A 86 -4.65 2.33 -1.33
CA TYR A 86 -5.13 3.30 -0.33
C TYR A 86 -4.67 2.98 1.10
N PRO A 87 -4.68 1.71 1.56
CA PRO A 87 -4.08 1.36 2.85
C PRO A 87 -2.58 1.74 2.88
N HIS A 88 -1.87 1.54 1.77
CA HIS A 88 -0.45 1.89 1.67
C HIS A 88 -0.24 3.39 1.83
N LYS A 89 -1.05 4.24 1.20
CA LYS A 89 -0.98 5.69 1.38
C LYS A 89 -1.23 6.10 2.83
N ILE A 90 -2.24 5.52 3.48
CA ILE A 90 -2.55 5.79 4.90
C ILE A 90 -1.34 5.49 5.78
N LEU A 91 -0.72 4.31 5.62
CA LEU A 91 0.41 3.85 6.44
C LEU A 91 1.74 4.57 6.20
N THR A 92 1.83 5.38 5.16
CA THR A 92 3.07 6.02 4.70
C THR A 92 2.99 7.54 4.82
N GLY A 93 2.42 8.01 5.94
CA GLY A 93 2.41 9.42 6.32
C GLY A 93 1.40 10.30 5.57
N ARG A 94 0.39 9.70 4.91
CA ARG A 94 -0.62 10.45 4.13
C ARG A 94 -2.05 10.27 4.66
N ARG A 95 -2.20 9.81 5.90
CA ARG A 95 -3.50 9.56 6.54
C ARG A 95 -4.35 10.83 6.68
N ASP A 96 -3.75 11.95 7.03
CA ASP A 96 -4.42 13.26 7.16
C ASP A 96 -4.98 13.75 5.81
N ARG A 97 -4.26 13.49 4.72
CA ARG A 97 -4.63 13.89 3.35
C ARG A 97 -5.50 12.89 2.62
N ILE A 98 -5.80 11.72 3.20
CA ILE A 98 -6.50 10.63 2.50
C ILE A 98 -7.91 11.05 2.00
N ARG A 99 -8.56 12.01 2.67
CA ARG A 99 -9.86 12.57 2.28
C ARG A 99 -9.79 13.52 1.07
N THR A 100 -8.60 13.74 0.50
CA THR A 100 -8.40 14.52 -0.74
C THR A 100 -8.18 13.61 -1.95
N LEU A 101 -8.32 12.30 -1.79
CA LEU A 101 -8.01 11.32 -2.83
C LEU A 101 -8.83 11.58 -4.11
N ARG A 102 -8.13 11.62 -5.25
CA ARG A 102 -8.66 11.88 -6.61
C ARG A 102 -9.28 13.27 -6.81
N GLN A 103 -9.08 14.19 -5.87
CA GLN A 103 -9.48 15.59 -6.01
C GLN A 103 -8.36 16.39 -6.69
N GLY A 104 -8.71 17.53 -7.29
CA GLY A 104 -7.71 18.51 -7.77
C GLY A 104 -6.79 18.91 -6.62
N ASP A 105 -5.48 18.93 -6.87
CA ASP A 105 -4.41 19.18 -5.88
C ASP A 105 -4.36 18.22 -4.68
N GLY A 106 -5.19 17.17 -4.69
CA GLY A 106 -5.24 16.14 -3.66
C GLY A 106 -4.31 14.96 -3.94
N LEU A 107 -4.49 13.88 -3.18
CA LEU A 107 -3.73 12.63 -3.40
C LEU A 107 -4.16 11.96 -4.70
N SER A 108 -3.18 11.42 -5.44
CA SER A 108 -3.45 10.55 -6.58
C SER A 108 -4.18 9.28 -6.13
N GLY A 109 -5.10 8.78 -6.98
CA GLY A 109 -5.70 7.45 -6.81
C GLY A 109 -4.75 6.28 -7.09
N PHE A 110 -3.51 6.59 -7.44
CA PHE A 110 -2.44 5.66 -7.84
C PHE A 110 -1.14 6.02 -7.09
N THR A 111 -0.17 5.11 -7.04
CA THR A 111 1.17 5.45 -6.55
C THR A 111 1.82 6.48 -7.46
N SER A 112 2.57 7.42 -6.89
CA SER A 112 3.26 8.47 -7.62
C SER A 112 4.59 8.82 -6.95
N ARG A 113 5.69 8.70 -7.70
CA ARG A 113 7.04 9.09 -7.24
C ARG A 113 7.15 10.53 -6.77
N LYS A 114 6.32 11.42 -7.32
CA LYS A 114 6.28 12.84 -6.92
C LYS A 114 5.52 13.06 -5.61
N GLU A 115 4.68 12.10 -5.22
CA GLU A 115 3.82 12.21 -4.04
C GLU A 115 4.49 11.68 -2.78
N SER A 116 5.32 10.64 -2.89
CA SER A 116 5.90 9.98 -1.72
C SER A 116 7.18 9.19 -2.04
N PRO A 117 8.17 9.15 -1.13
CA PRO A 117 9.32 8.24 -1.25
C PRO A 117 8.93 6.76 -1.14
N TYR A 118 7.75 6.45 -0.59
CA TYR A 118 7.21 5.10 -0.50
C TYR A 118 6.58 4.60 -1.81
N ASP A 119 6.53 5.46 -2.85
CA ASP A 119 5.96 5.15 -4.15
C ASP A 119 7.08 5.07 -5.20
N PRO A 120 7.96 4.05 -5.18
CA PRO A 120 9.15 3.99 -6.04
C PRO A 120 8.83 3.92 -7.53
N PHE A 121 7.60 3.49 -7.86
CA PHE A 121 7.13 3.37 -9.23
C PHE A 121 5.67 3.84 -9.33
N GLY A 122 5.39 4.68 -10.32
CA GLY A 122 4.02 5.09 -10.65
C GLY A 122 3.43 4.11 -11.64
N ALA A 123 2.47 3.29 -11.19
CA ALA A 123 1.76 2.35 -12.06
C ALA A 123 0.32 2.79 -12.24
N ALA A 124 -0.09 3.02 -13.49
CA ALA A 124 -1.49 3.17 -13.88
C ALA A 124 -1.92 2.10 -14.91
N HIS A 125 -0.95 1.47 -15.58
CA HIS A 125 -1.16 0.32 -16.46
C HIS A 125 -0.73 -0.98 -15.77
N SER A 126 -1.49 -2.05 -16.03
CA SER A 126 -1.21 -3.39 -15.51
C SER A 126 0.05 -3.98 -16.09
N SER A 127 0.61 -4.97 -15.40
CA SER A 127 1.74 -5.81 -15.82
C SER A 127 3.07 -5.06 -15.97
N THR A 128 3.16 -3.86 -15.39
CA THR A 128 4.39 -3.05 -15.44
C THR A 128 5.28 -3.25 -14.21
N SER A 129 4.67 -3.70 -13.11
CA SER A 129 5.35 -3.94 -11.82
C SER A 129 6.48 -4.98 -11.87
N ILE A 130 6.34 -6.08 -12.62
CA ILE A 130 7.39 -7.12 -12.71
C ILE A 130 8.65 -6.56 -13.38
N SER A 131 8.49 -5.92 -14.54
CA SER A 131 9.61 -5.33 -15.27
C SER A 131 10.27 -4.20 -14.47
N ALA A 132 9.46 -3.39 -13.77
CA ALA A 132 9.98 -2.37 -12.86
C ALA A 132 10.77 -3.02 -11.71
N GLY A 133 10.22 -4.05 -11.07
CA GLY A 133 10.87 -4.82 -10.00
C GLY A 133 12.21 -5.40 -10.44
N LEU A 134 12.27 -6.04 -11.61
CA LEU A 134 13.53 -6.53 -12.17
C LEU A 134 14.55 -5.40 -12.34
N GLY A 135 14.14 -4.24 -12.86
CA GLY A 135 15.01 -3.08 -12.98
C GLY A 135 15.57 -2.59 -11.64
N PHE A 136 14.74 -2.58 -10.59
CA PHE A 136 15.18 -2.24 -9.23
C PHE A 136 16.15 -3.29 -8.66
N SER A 137 15.88 -4.58 -8.85
CA SER A 137 16.78 -5.64 -8.38
C SER A 137 18.15 -5.58 -9.06
N VAL A 138 18.17 -5.41 -10.38
CA VAL A 138 19.43 -5.26 -11.13
C VAL A 138 20.21 -4.02 -10.66
N ALA A 139 19.52 -2.88 -10.48
CA ALA A 139 20.17 -1.66 -10.00
C ALA A 139 20.73 -1.81 -8.58
N ARG A 140 20.02 -2.49 -7.69
CA ARG A 140 20.48 -2.85 -6.34
C ARG A 140 21.77 -3.68 -6.41
N ASP A 141 21.77 -4.74 -7.21
CA ASP A 141 22.91 -5.66 -7.33
C ASP A 141 24.16 -4.92 -7.86
N PHE A 142 23.98 -4.03 -8.83
CA PHE A 142 25.07 -3.16 -9.32
C PHE A 142 25.64 -2.21 -8.27
N ARG A 143 24.85 -1.86 -7.25
CA ARG A 143 25.28 -0.98 -6.14
C ARG A 143 25.82 -1.75 -4.94
N GLY A 144 25.76 -3.08 -4.96
CA GLY A 144 26.12 -3.91 -3.80
C GLY A 144 25.19 -3.71 -2.60
N GLU A 145 23.95 -3.31 -2.85
CA GLU A 145 22.89 -3.16 -1.85
C GLU A 145 22.18 -4.51 -1.62
N ASP A 146 21.53 -4.70 -0.48
CA ASP A 146 20.85 -5.94 -0.09
C ASP A 146 19.35 -5.76 0.21
N ASN A 147 18.79 -4.58 -0.10
CA ASN A 147 17.38 -4.29 0.13
C ASN A 147 16.45 -5.21 -0.70
N ALA A 148 15.26 -5.47 -0.17
CA ALA A 148 14.25 -6.25 -0.86
C ALA A 148 13.58 -5.43 -1.98
N VAL A 149 13.12 -6.14 -3.01
CA VAL A 149 12.26 -5.60 -4.06
C VAL A 149 11.01 -6.48 -4.12
N ILE A 150 9.86 -5.86 -3.88
CA ILE A 150 8.57 -6.52 -3.71
C ILE A 150 7.61 -5.95 -4.75
N ALA A 151 7.09 -6.80 -5.64
CA ALA A 151 6.02 -6.44 -6.56
C ALA A 151 4.70 -7.10 -6.14
N VAL A 152 3.65 -6.29 -5.96
CA VAL A 152 2.29 -6.76 -5.65
C VAL A 152 1.41 -6.65 -6.89
N ILE A 153 0.90 -7.79 -7.35
CA ILE A 153 0.18 -7.91 -8.63
C ILE A 153 -1.22 -8.45 -8.39
N GLY A 154 -2.24 -7.73 -8.87
CA GLY A 154 -3.63 -8.18 -8.87
C GLY A 154 -3.91 -9.17 -10.00
N ASN A 155 -4.81 -10.13 -9.76
CA ASN A 155 -5.18 -11.12 -10.77
C ASN A 155 -6.12 -10.50 -11.83
N LEU A 156 -5.56 -10.04 -12.95
CA LEU A 156 -6.29 -9.72 -14.19
C LEU A 156 -5.80 -10.53 -15.39
N PHE A 157 -4.98 -11.57 -15.17
CA PHE A 157 -4.46 -12.42 -16.25
C PHE A 157 -5.24 -13.72 -16.38
N SER A 158 -6.25 -13.72 -17.25
CA SER A 158 -6.60 -14.94 -17.98
C SER A 158 -5.47 -15.23 -18.98
N SER A 159 -4.95 -16.46 -18.93
CA SER A 159 -3.92 -17.03 -19.81
C SER A 159 -2.53 -16.39 -19.76
N THR A 160 -1.70 -16.84 -18.81
CA THR A 160 -0.37 -17.45 -19.00
C THR A 160 0.54 -17.14 -17.81
N SER A 161 0.31 -17.81 -16.69
CA SER A 161 1.29 -17.97 -15.60
C SER A 161 0.98 -19.30 -14.92
N TRP A 162 1.54 -20.38 -15.47
CA TRP A 162 1.14 -21.77 -15.26
C TRP A 162 1.63 -22.36 -13.92
N GLN A 163 1.26 -21.76 -12.78
CA GLN A 163 1.35 -22.38 -11.43
C GLN A 163 0.65 -21.50 -10.37
N ALA A 164 -0.70 -21.43 -10.43
CA ALA A 164 -1.49 -20.56 -9.56
C ALA A 164 -2.16 -21.33 -8.41
N VAL A 165 -1.67 -21.12 -7.18
CA VAL A 165 -2.39 -21.40 -5.93
C VAL A 165 -2.41 -20.10 -5.11
N HIS A 166 -3.60 -19.49 -5.01
CA HIS A 166 -4.03 -18.36 -4.17
C HIS A 166 -3.57 -16.89 -4.44
N LYS A 167 -4.52 -16.15 -5.05
CA LYS A 167 -4.93 -14.73 -4.93
C LYS A 167 -3.96 -13.53 -5.04
N TYR A 168 -2.66 -13.60 -4.79
CA TYR A 168 -1.72 -12.51 -5.10
C TYR A 168 -0.32 -13.09 -5.31
N TYR A 169 0.41 -12.64 -6.34
CA TYR A 169 1.81 -13.00 -6.49
C TYR A 169 2.67 -11.97 -5.78
N ILE A 170 3.50 -12.45 -4.84
CA ILE A 170 4.62 -11.69 -4.29
C ILE A 170 5.88 -12.37 -4.83
N MET A 171 6.61 -11.68 -5.69
CA MET A 171 7.91 -12.16 -6.16
C MET A 171 8.96 -11.60 -5.22
N PHE A 172 9.64 -12.49 -4.48
CA PHE A 172 10.82 -12.16 -3.70
C PHE A 172 12.06 -12.46 -4.55
N SER A 173 12.95 -11.48 -4.64
CA SER A 173 14.32 -11.70 -5.10
C SER A 173 15.25 -11.40 -3.93
N SER A 174 15.51 -12.44 -3.12
CA SER A 174 16.59 -12.47 -2.15
C SER A 174 17.68 -13.40 -2.70
N SER A 175 18.91 -12.91 -2.77
CA SER A 175 20.11 -13.70 -3.04
C SER A 175 20.38 -14.68 -1.90
#